data_AF-A0A932D5J8-F1
#
_entry.id   AF-A0A932D5J8-F1
#
_cell.length_a   1.000
_cell.length_b   1.000
_cell.length_c   1.000
_cell.angle_alpha   90.00
_cell.angle_beta   90.00
_cell.angle_gamma   90.00
#
_symmetry.space_group_name_H-M   'P 1'
#
loop_
_entity.id
_entity.type
_entity.pdbx_description
1 polymer ?
#
loop_
_entity_poly.entity_id
_entity_poly.type
_entity_poly.pdbx_seq_one_letter_code
_entity_poly.pdbx_strand_id
1 'polypeptide(L)'
;MAVEDLPAGIPSFSFPYTGSLDSVTPYILLAHGWNMERWLKDRWGETAFKRLYWQGYGGRFGIFRWPTKTGFFTFNDSELNSWKSGARLRSLLTSLNSRYPGQVRLAAHSMGGVVAGQALRIGSGNPMIVHTYVAMQAALAAHAYEPSATPRSLGLFDSSTPNRYAIYWNNGSPCYFNAAGGAGRYVNFYNVDDLALNLWKPNQDLKPDTGYFFYLCCGSGANGETFQKGSTGPFELVFPADTFELFSYCVEARCFALGAQPNVGGSFLVNEQIDLRAPPYEFGAAHKGHSGQFRSTNMKRYLFWRKTLEKMQLQ
;
A
#
# COMPACT_ATOMS: atom_id res chain seq x y z
N MET A 1 17.43 7.41 6.22
CA MET A 1 16.04 7.89 6.43
C MET A 1 15.68 8.69 5.19
N ALA A 2 14.54 8.43 4.57
CA ALA A 2 14.17 9.23 3.41
C ALA A 2 13.49 10.51 3.93
N VAL A 3 14.25 11.60 3.82
CA VAL A 3 13.89 12.93 4.29
C VAL A 3 13.08 13.57 3.17
N GLU A 4 11.86 13.97 3.49
CA GLU A 4 11.11 14.89 2.64
C GLU A 4 11.38 16.29 3.20
N ASP A 5 11.95 17.16 2.39
CA ASP A 5 12.58 18.45 2.73
C ASP A 5 11.68 19.43 3.51
N LEU A 6 11.39 19.13 4.77
CA LEU A 6 10.91 20.12 5.71
C LEU A 6 12.13 20.89 6.21
N PRO A 7 12.19 22.22 6.00
CA PRO A 7 13.10 23.04 6.78
C PRO A 7 12.86 22.75 8.26
N ALA A 8 13.94 22.59 9.01
CA ALA A 8 13.85 22.38 10.45
C ALA A 8 12.98 23.50 11.07
N GLY A 9 11.98 23.11 11.87
CA GLY A 9 11.12 24.06 12.59
C GLY A 9 9.86 24.51 11.88
N ILE A 10 9.55 24.06 10.65
CA ILE A 10 8.21 24.32 10.07
C ILE A 10 7.18 23.38 10.71
N PRO A 11 6.20 23.90 11.48
CA PRO A 11 5.15 23.07 12.05
C PRO A 11 4.33 22.45 10.92
N SER A 12 3.85 21.23 11.14
CA SER A 12 2.83 20.66 10.27
C SER A 12 1.65 21.62 10.21
N PHE A 13 1.15 21.88 9.00
CA PHE A 13 -0.10 22.63 8.83
C PHE A 13 -1.19 21.88 9.61
N SER A 14 -1.60 22.45 10.73
CA SER A 14 -2.61 21.92 11.61
C SER A 14 -3.65 23.00 11.78
N PHE A 15 -4.91 22.67 11.52
CA PHE A 15 -6.00 23.51 11.98
C PHE A 15 -6.10 23.30 13.49
N PRO A 16 -5.83 24.33 14.33
CA PRO A 16 -6.01 24.21 15.76
C PRO A 16 -7.48 23.88 16.02
N TYR A 17 -7.72 22.75 16.68
CA TYR A 17 -9.03 22.39 17.18
C TYR A 17 -9.05 22.68 18.66
N THR A 18 -9.96 23.57 19.04
CA THR A 18 -10.15 24.04 20.42
C THR A 18 -11.11 23.16 21.22
N GLY A 19 -11.70 22.13 20.61
CA GLY A 19 -12.52 21.17 21.35
C GLY A 19 -11.66 20.20 22.17
N SER A 20 -12.27 19.68 23.25
CA SER A 20 -11.73 18.61 24.08
C SER A 20 -11.12 17.49 23.23
N LEU A 21 -9.94 16.99 23.62
CA LEU A 21 -9.38 15.75 23.09
C LEU A 21 -10.22 14.59 23.63
N ASP A 22 -11.38 14.39 23.03
CA ASP A 22 -12.24 13.29 23.42
C ASP A 22 -11.68 11.99 22.83
N SER A 23 -11.38 11.04 23.72
CA SER A 23 -10.92 9.69 23.41
C SER A 23 -11.82 8.94 22.41
N VAL A 24 -13.07 9.37 22.23
CA VAL A 24 -14.00 8.79 21.25
C VAL A 24 -13.94 9.44 19.86
N THR A 25 -13.13 10.48 19.65
CA THR A 25 -13.05 11.17 18.36
C THR A 25 -12.39 10.27 17.29
N PRO A 26 -13.08 9.93 16.18
CA PRO A 26 -12.50 9.10 15.13
C PRO A 26 -11.37 9.82 14.40
N TYR A 27 -10.29 9.11 14.06
CA TYR A 27 -9.16 9.64 13.28
C TYR A 27 -8.98 8.83 12.00
N ILE A 28 -9.00 9.48 10.83
CA ILE A 28 -8.63 8.87 9.55
C ILE A 28 -7.25 9.39 9.12
N LEU A 29 -6.28 8.48 8.97
CA LEU A 29 -4.98 8.77 8.36
C LEU A 29 -4.96 8.25 6.92
N LEU A 30 -4.55 9.09 5.97
CA LEU A 30 -4.40 8.71 4.56
C LEU A 30 -2.92 8.58 4.19
N ALA A 31 -2.50 7.44 3.63
CA ALA A 31 -1.23 7.29 2.92
C ALA A 31 -1.44 7.43 1.41
N HIS A 32 -0.75 8.38 0.78
CA HIS A 32 -0.91 8.70 -0.65
C HIS A 32 -0.17 7.70 -1.57
N GLY A 33 -0.38 7.83 -2.88
CA GLY A 33 0.23 6.97 -3.91
C GLY A 33 1.61 7.41 -4.43
N TRP A 34 2.02 6.82 -5.55
CA TRP A 34 3.28 7.13 -6.25
C TRP A 34 3.18 8.35 -7.17
N ASN A 35 4.34 8.93 -7.54
CA ASN A 35 4.50 9.99 -8.53
C ASN A 35 3.79 11.29 -8.13
N MET A 36 4.06 11.72 -6.90
CA MET A 36 3.42 12.89 -6.32
C MET A 36 4.45 13.91 -5.82
N GLU A 37 4.37 15.12 -6.35
CA GLU A 37 5.03 16.28 -5.77
C GLU A 37 4.45 16.59 -4.40
N ARG A 38 5.24 17.25 -3.56
CA ARG A 38 4.86 17.55 -2.18
C ARG A 38 3.51 18.28 -2.07
N TRP A 39 3.31 19.34 -2.84
CA TRP A 39 2.05 20.09 -2.82
C TRP A 39 0.86 19.26 -3.30
N LEU A 40 1.08 18.28 -4.19
CA LEU A 40 0.03 17.41 -4.69
C LEU A 40 -0.44 16.43 -3.61
N LYS A 41 0.47 15.95 -2.75
CA LYS A 41 0.13 15.15 -1.56
C LYS A 41 -0.86 15.91 -0.69
N ASP A 42 -0.60 17.19 -0.45
CA ASP A 42 -1.46 18.06 0.36
C ASP A 42 -2.83 18.27 -0.27
N ARG A 43 -2.86 18.57 -1.57
CA ARG A 43 -4.11 18.71 -2.30
C ARG A 43 -4.96 17.45 -2.26
N TRP A 44 -4.36 16.27 -2.31
CA TRP A 44 -5.09 15.01 -2.18
C TRP A 44 -5.65 14.82 -0.77
N GLY A 45 -4.87 15.13 0.26
CA GLY A 45 -5.33 15.12 1.65
C GLY A 45 -6.50 16.09 1.88
N GLU A 46 -6.37 17.35 1.45
CA GLU A 46 -7.43 18.36 1.53
C GLU A 46 -8.70 17.90 0.79
N THR A 47 -8.53 17.33 -0.40
CA THR A 47 -9.64 16.84 -1.23
C THR A 47 -10.36 15.68 -0.56
N ALA A 48 -9.62 14.72 -0.01
CA ALA A 48 -10.19 13.60 0.73
C ALA A 48 -10.97 14.09 1.95
N PHE A 49 -10.35 14.95 2.76
CA PHE A 49 -10.99 15.48 3.97
C PHE A 49 -12.28 16.23 3.66
N LYS A 50 -12.27 17.16 2.69
CA LYS A 50 -13.47 17.90 2.29
C LYS A 50 -14.58 16.97 1.84
N ARG A 51 -14.28 15.91 1.09
CA ARG A 51 -15.30 14.96 0.60
C ARG A 51 -15.87 14.10 1.71
N LEU A 52 -15.03 13.64 2.63
CA LEU A 52 -15.47 12.94 3.85
C LEU A 52 -16.36 13.86 4.71
N TYR A 53 -15.95 15.11 4.90
CA TYR A 53 -16.75 16.11 5.63
C TYR A 53 -18.13 16.29 5.01
N TRP A 54 -18.22 16.42 3.68
CA TRP A 54 -19.50 16.50 2.97
C TRP A 54 -20.34 15.20 3.04
N GLN A 55 -19.76 14.07 3.43
CA GLN A 55 -20.53 12.87 3.75
C GLN A 55 -21.03 12.86 5.19
N GLY A 56 -20.59 13.78 6.06
CA GLY A 56 -20.94 13.84 7.48
C GLY A 56 -19.82 13.43 8.43
N TYR A 57 -18.58 13.26 7.94
CA TYR A 57 -17.45 12.95 8.81
C TYR A 57 -17.04 14.16 9.66
N GLY A 58 -17.20 14.04 10.98
CA GLY A 58 -16.82 15.07 11.96
C GLY A 58 -15.51 14.81 12.71
N GLY A 59 -14.72 13.81 12.29
CA GLY A 59 -13.51 13.40 13.00
C GLY A 59 -12.22 14.12 12.57
N ARG A 60 -11.09 13.61 13.07
CA ARG A 60 -9.74 14.08 12.75
C ARG A 60 -9.23 13.46 11.46
N PHE A 61 -8.63 14.26 10.59
CA PHE A 61 -8.00 13.75 9.39
C PHE A 61 -6.51 14.11 9.35
N GLY A 62 -5.70 13.16 8.89
CA GLY A 62 -4.28 13.36 8.65
C GLY A 62 -3.85 12.76 7.32
N ILE A 63 -2.74 13.26 6.79
CA ILE A 63 -2.02 12.63 5.69
C ILE A 63 -0.64 12.18 6.18
N PHE A 64 -0.31 10.92 5.91
CA PHE A 64 1.05 10.43 6.05
C PHE A 64 1.77 10.65 4.73
N ARG A 65 2.67 11.64 4.71
CA ARG A 65 3.55 11.86 3.57
C ARG A 65 4.73 10.93 3.65
N TRP A 66 5.01 10.28 2.54
CA TRP A 66 6.17 9.42 2.39
C TRP A 66 6.95 9.82 1.12
N PRO A 67 8.26 9.53 1.08
CA PRO A 67 9.18 10.05 0.07
C PRO A 67 9.10 9.27 -1.24
N THR A 68 7.93 9.33 -1.89
CA THR A 68 7.78 8.89 -3.28
C THR A 68 8.54 9.81 -4.22
N LYS A 69 9.14 9.24 -5.26
CA LYS A 69 9.79 9.99 -6.34
C LYS A 69 8.77 10.36 -7.41
N THR A 70 9.13 11.34 -8.24
CA THR A 70 8.33 11.79 -9.39
C THR A 70 9.05 11.44 -10.70
N GLY A 71 8.28 11.16 -11.75
CA GLY A 71 8.79 10.81 -13.06
C GLY A 71 8.62 9.33 -13.42
N PHE A 72 8.70 9.04 -14.72
CA PHE A 72 8.26 7.78 -15.32
C PHE A 72 9.07 6.55 -14.85
N PHE A 73 10.39 6.69 -14.71
CA PHE A 73 11.29 5.58 -14.35
C PHE A 73 11.57 5.46 -12.85
N THR A 74 10.73 6.07 -12.01
CA THR A 74 11.00 6.16 -10.56
C THR A 74 10.19 5.19 -9.71
N PHE A 75 9.52 4.23 -10.36
CA PHE A 75 8.61 3.30 -9.69
C PHE A 75 9.34 2.44 -8.65
N ASN A 76 10.40 1.72 -9.04
CA ASN A 76 11.09 0.77 -8.16
C ASN A 76 11.80 1.47 -6.98
N ASP A 77 12.40 2.64 -7.22
CA ASP A 77 12.92 3.49 -6.14
C ASP A 77 11.83 3.95 -5.15
N SER A 78 10.65 4.25 -5.67
CA SER A 78 9.50 4.60 -4.84
C SER A 78 8.95 3.37 -4.11
N GLU A 79 8.96 2.20 -4.73
CA GLU A 79 8.59 0.93 -4.09
C GLU A 79 9.53 0.66 -2.91
N LEU A 80 10.84 0.80 -3.09
CA LEU A 80 11.83 0.67 -2.00
C LEU A 80 11.57 1.68 -0.86
N ASN A 81 11.32 2.94 -1.21
CA ASN A 81 11.01 3.98 -0.24
C ASN A 81 9.70 3.68 0.50
N SER A 82 8.70 3.12 -0.18
CA SER A 82 7.42 2.79 0.41
C SER A 82 7.54 1.67 1.46
N TRP A 83 8.30 0.61 1.15
CA TRP A 83 8.64 -0.45 2.10
C TRP A 83 9.36 0.10 3.34
N LYS A 84 10.39 0.92 3.14
CA LYS A 84 11.15 1.55 4.23
C LYS A 84 10.30 2.50 5.09
N SER A 85 9.28 3.11 4.50
CA SER A 85 8.39 4.05 5.20
C SER A 85 7.41 3.39 6.17
N GLY A 86 7.15 2.08 6.01
CA GLY A 86 6.22 1.33 6.86
C GLY A 86 6.56 1.39 8.36
N ALA A 87 7.85 1.37 8.73
CA ALA A 87 8.27 1.48 10.13
C ALA A 87 7.89 2.83 10.75
N ARG A 88 8.03 3.94 10.00
CA ARG A 88 7.65 5.28 10.46
C ARG A 88 6.14 5.46 10.52
N LEU A 89 5.41 4.92 9.54
CA LEU A 89 3.95 4.88 9.60
C LEU A 89 3.47 4.09 10.83
N ARG A 90 4.07 2.93 11.13
CA ARG A 90 3.75 2.16 12.35
C ARG A 90 3.91 3.01 13.60
N SER A 91 5.06 3.69 13.79
CA SER A 91 5.29 4.55 14.95
C SER A 91 4.23 5.66 15.07
N LEU A 92 3.86 6.28 13.95
CA LEU A 92 2.82 7.30 13.94
C LEU A 92 1.45 6.70 14.32
N LEU A 93 1.08 5.56 13.75
CA LEU A 93 -0.18 4.88 14.06
C LEU A 93 -0.25 4.47 15.53
N THR A 94 0.84 3.94 16.10
CA THR A 94 0.91 3.65 17.54
C THR A 94 0.69 4.91 18.37
N SER A 95 1.36 6.02 18.05
CA SER A 95 1.18 7.30 18.76
C SER A 95 -0.25 7.84 18.63
N LEU A 96 -0.84 7.76 17.43
CA LEU A 96 -2.22 8.15 17.20
C LEU A 96 -3.19 7.25 17.98
N ASN A 97 -2.95 5.94 18.05
CA ASN A 97 -3.80 5.00 18.77
C ASN A 97 -3.66 5.17 20.29
N SER A 98 -2.49 5.57 20.81
CA SER A 98 -2.38 6.00 22.21
C SER A 98 -3.18 7.26 22.51
N ARG A 99 -3.31 8.17 21.53
CA ARG A 99 -4.06 9.43 21.68
C ARG A 99 -5.57 9.28 21.40
N TYR A 100 -5.94 8.37 20.51
CA TYR A 100 -7.31 8.07 20.09
C TYR A 100 -7.54 6.54 20.14
N PRO A 101 -7.60 5.93 21.34
CA PRO A 101 -7.64 4.48 21.50
C PRO A 101 -8.80 3.81 20.77
N GLY A 102 -8.48 2.90 19.84
CA GLY A 102 -9.48 2.18 19.05
C GLY A 102 -10.18 3.06 17.99
N GLN A 103 -9.78 4.31 17.84
CA GLN A 103 -10.43 5.28 16.96
C GLN A 103 -9.65 5.60 15.68
N VAL A 104 -8.45 5.04 15.52
CA VAL A 104 -7.59 5.28 14.35
C VAL A 104 -7.98 4.36 13.19
N ARG A 105 -8.26 4.93 12.02
CA ARG A 105 -8.48 4.24 10.75
C ARG A 105 -7.43 4.68 9.74
N LEU A 106 -7.03 3.75 8.88
CA LEU A 106 -6.04 3.95 7.84
C LEU A 106 -6.69 3.78 6.47
N ALA A 107 -6.53 4.76 5.59
CA ALA A 107 -6.75 4.60 4.16
C ALA A 107 -5.40 4.66 3.46
N ALA A 108 -5.20 3.85 2.42
CA ALA A 108 -4.00 3.93 1.61
C ALA A 108 -4.30 3.74 0.13
N HIS A 109 -3.79 4.65 -0.70
CA HIS A 109 -4.02 4.61 -2.14
C HIS A 109 -2.78 4.12 -2.91
N SER A 110 -2.98 3.28 -3.93
CA SER A 110 -1.90 2.87 -4.85
C SER A 110 -0.68 2.32 -4.09
N MET A 111 0.52 2.82 -4.34
CA MET A 111 1.74 2.41 -3.64
C MET A 111 1.74 2.76 -2.14
N GLY A 112 0.85 3.64 -1.68
CA GLY A 112 0.57 3.81 -0.25
C GLY A 112 0.11 2.52 0.42
N GLY A 113 -0.49 1.59 -0.34
CA GLY A 113 -0.84 0.25 0.13
C GLY A 113 0.37 -0.58 0.57
N VAL A 114 1.55 -0.36 -0.03
CA VAL A 114 2.82 -0.97 0.41
C VAL A 114 3.22 -0.44 1.78
N VAL A 115 3.19 0.90 1.94
CA VAL A 115 3.51 1.58 3.21
C VAL A 115 2.59 1.08 4.34
N ALA A 116 1.28 1.04 4.06
CA ALA A 116 0.27 0.59 4.99
C ALA A 116 0.43 -0.89 5.33
N GLY A 117 0.55 -1.77 4.34
CA GLY A 117 0.74 -3.20 4.56
C GLY A 117 1.97 -3.48 5.42
N GLN A 118 3.09 -2.81 5.15
CA GLN A 118 4.30 -2.98 5.95
C GLN A 118 4.15 -2.45 7.38
N ALA A 119 3.48 -1.30 7.57
CA ALA A 119 3.22 -0.77 8.90
C ALA A 119 2.35 -1.73 9.73
N LEU A 120 1.30 -2.29 9.12
CA LEU A 120 0.37 -3.21 9.77
C LEU A 120 1.02 -4.58 10.03
N ARG A 121 1.89 -5.06 9.14
CA ARG A 121 2.70 -6.26 9.36
C ARG A 121 3.60 -6.11 10.59
N ILE A 122 4.43 -5.07 10.63
CA ILE A 122 5.32 -4.83 11.76
C ILE A 122 4.51 -4.52 13.02
N GLY A 123 3.38 -3.84 12.89
CA GLY A 123 2.46 -3.48 13.97
C GLY A 123 1.52 -4.60 14.43
N SER A 124 1.70 -5.82 13.95
CA SER A 124 0.85 -6.95 14.32
C SER A 124 1.01 -7.28 15.80
N GLY A 125 -0.11 -7.44 16.50
CA GLY A 125 -0.14 -7.75 17.93
C GLY A 125 -1.47 -7.34 18.58
N ASN A 126 -1.62 -7.66 19.86
CA ASN A 126 -2.71 -7.17 20.70
C ASN A 126 -2.15 -6.09 21.64
N PRO A 127 -2.62 -4.83 21.58
CA PRO A 127 -3.74 -4.33 20.77
C PRO A 127 -3.37 -4.04 19.31
N MET A 128 -4.36 -4.14 18.42
CA MET A 128 -4.27 -3.65 17.04
C MET A 128 -3.91 -2.15 17.01
N ILE A 129 -3.12 -1.72 16.02
CA ILE A 129 -2.69 -0.32 15.90
C ILE A 129 -3.67 0.55 15.13
N VAL A 130 -4.58 -0.04 14.37
CA VAL A 130 -5.72 0.65 13.76
C VAL A 130 -6.99 -0.20 13.83
N HIS A 131 -8.14 0.44 13.88
CA HIS A 131 -9.45 -0.19 13.83
C HIS A 131 -9.76 -0.76 12.44
N THR A 132 -9.60 0.05 11.39
CA THR A 132 -9.86 -0.38 10.00
C THR A 132 -8.77 0.11 9.07
N TYR A 133 -8.34 -0.75 8.15
CA TYR A 133 -7.53 -0.41 6.99
C TYR A 133 -8.34 -0.57 5.70
N VAL A 134 -8.40 0.51 4.90
CA VAL A 134 -8.99 0.52 3.56
C VAL A 134 -7.87 0.68 2.51
N ALA A 135 -7.62 -0.37 1.75
CA ALA A 135 -6.74 -0.36 0.59
C ALA A 135 -7.52 0.17 -0.63
N MET A 136 -7.06 1.27 -1.23
CA MET A 136 -7.71 1.91 -2.39
C MET A 136 -6.84 1.73 -3.62
N GLN A 137 -7.26 0.86 -4.54
CA GLN A 137 -6.52 0.52 -5.77
C GLN A 137 -5.03 0.29 -5.49
N ALA A 138 -4.71 -0.51 -4.47
CA ALA A 138 -3.36 -0.70 -3.97
C ALA A 138 -2.41 -1.33 -5.02
N ALA A 139 -1.27 -0.68 -5.26
CA ALA A 139 -0.21 -1.11 -6.17
C ALA A 139 0.81 -1.97 -5.42
N LEU A 140 0.37 -3.17 -5.06
CA LEU A 140 1.09 -4.16 -4.25
C LEU A 140 0.62 -5.53 -4.71
N ALA A 141 1.51 -6.52 -4.84
CA ALA A 141 1.15 -7.88 -5.21
C ALA A 141 0.08 -8.48 -4.26
N ALA A 142 -1.04 -8.97 -4.79
CA ALA A 142 -2.09 -9.61 -3.98
C ALA A 142 -1.57 -10.85 -3.21
N HIS A 143 -0.64 -11.58 -3.83
CA HIS A 143 0.12 -12.67 -3.23
C HIS A 143 0.80 -12.31 -1.91
N ALA A 144 1.09 -11.04 -1.66
CA ALA A 144 1.65 -10.62 -0.39
C ALA A 144 0.68 -10.88 0.78
N TYR A 145 -0.63 -10.88 0.55
CA TYR A 145 -1.67 -11.14 1.55
C TYR A 145 -2.32 -12.52 1.42
N GLU A 146 -2.47 -13.03 0.20
CA GLU A 146 -3.15 -14.29 -0.07
C GLU A 146 -2.36 -15.10 -1.10
N PRO A 147 -1.67 -16.17 -0.70
CA PRO A 147 -0.86 -16.99 -1.61
C PRO A 147 -1.67 -17.68 -2.69
N SER A 148 -2.96 -17.98 -2.43
CA SER A 148 -3.85 -18.62 -3.41
C SER A 148 -4.56 -17.63 -4.35
N ALA A 149 -4.27 -16.33 -4.22
CA ALA A 149 -4.87 -15.32 -5.08
C ALA A 149 -4.54 -15.63 -6.55
N THR A 150 -5.51 -15.45 -7.45
CA THR A 150 -5.38 -15.71 -8.90
C THR A 150 -3.99 -15.31 -9.44
N PRO A 151 -3.19 -16.30 -9.88
CA PRO A 151 -1.90 -16.02 -10.48
C PRO A 151 -2.07 -15.48 -11.90
N ARG A 152 -1.00 -14.90 -12.43
CA ARG A 152 -0.91 -14.49 -13.84
C ARG A 152 0.34 -15.09 -14.47
N SER A 153 0.28 -15.36 -15.77
CA SER A 153 1.46 -15.74 -16.54
C SER A 153 2.31 -14.50 -16.85
N LEU A 154 3.63 -14.65 -16.76
CA LEU A 154 4.61 -13.62 -17.16
C LEU A 154 5.07 -13.80 -18.61
N GLY A 155 4.73 -14.93 -19.25
CA GLY A 155 5.06 -15.20 -20.64
C GLY A 155 6.55 -15.12 -20.93
N LEU A 156 6.92 -14.39 -21.98
CA LEU A 156 8.31 -14.22 -22.43
C LEU A 156 9.20 -13.42 -21.47
N PHE A 157 8.61 -12.76 -20.46
CA PHE A 157 9.34 -11.98 -19.47
C PHE A 157 9.65 -12.75 -18.18
N ASP A 158 9.19 -14.01 -18.07
CA ASP A 158 9.39 -14.82 -16.86
C ASP A 158 10.89 -15.11 -16.63
N SER A 159 11.48 -14.42 -15.68
CA SER A 159 12.87 -14.58 -15.23
C SER A 159 13.04 -15.75 -14.26
N SER A 160 11.98 -16.55 -14.07
CA SER A 160 11.93 -17.72 -13.18
C SER A 160 12.21 -17.39 -11.72
N THR A 161 12.07 -16.13 -11.30
CA THR A 161 12.27 -15.77 -9.89
C THR A 161 11.16 -16.41 -9.04
N PRO A 162 11.51 -16.94 -7.86
CA PRO A 162 10.52 -17.53 -6.97
C PRO A 162 9.49 -16.46 -6.54
N ASN A 163 8.24 -16.87 -6.38
CA ASN A 163 7.14 -15.99 -5.97
C ASN A 163 7.25 -15.61 -4.48
N ARG A 164 8.23 -14.76 -4.11
CA ARG A 164 8.52 -14.46 -2.69
C ARG A 164 7.47 -13.60 -1.99
N TYR A 165 6.51 -13.06 -2.74
CA TYR A 165 5.28 -12.51 -2.16
C TYR A 165 4.38 -13.61 -1.59
N ALA A 166 4.15 -14.70 -2.35
CA ALA A 166 3.29 -15.84 -1.99
C ALA A 166 4.02 -17.00 -1.31
N ILE A 167 5.35 -16.95 -1.17
CA ILE A 167 6.15 -17.95 -0.46
C ILE A 167 7.34 -17.20 0.13
N TYR A 168 7.11 -16.56 1.28
CA TYR A 168 8.16 -15.76 1.90
C TYR A 168 9.29 -16.65 2.46
N TRP A 169 10.47 -16.06 2.63
CA TRP A 169 11.74 -16.75 2.91
C TRP A 169 11.77 -17.64 4.16
N ASN A 170 10.90 -17.45 5.16
CA ASN A 170 11.00 -18.17 6.43
C ASN A 170 10.00 -19.34 6.59
N ASN A 171 10.55 -20.45 7.10
CA ASN A 171 9.98 -21.47 7.98
C ASN A 171 8.45 -21.51 8.19
N GLY A 172 7.68 -21.68 7.10
CA GLY A 172 6.23 -21.95 7.17
C GLY A 172 5.28 -20.75 7.07
N SER A 173 5.73 -19.52 6.80
CA SER A 173 4.79 -18.42 6.48
C SER A 173 4.37 -18.49 5.00
N PRO A 174 3.08 -18.68 4.69
CA PRO A 174 2.61 -18.82 3.33
C PRO A 174 2.69 -17.52 2.53
N CYS A 175 2.83 -16.32 3.09
CA CYS A 175 3.04 -15.09 2.31
C CYS A 175 3.68 -13.98 3.15
N TYR A 176 4.12 -12.89 2.52
CA TYR A 176 4.84 -11.82 3.23
C TYR A 176 4.04 -11.16 4.36
N PHE A 177 2.75 -10.89 4.13
CA PHE A 177 1.81 -10.34 5.10
C PHE A 177 0.98 -11.41 5.81
N ASN A 178 1.44 -12.66 5.80
CA ASN A 178 0.78 -13.72 6.55
C ASN A 178 0.60 -13.31 8.02
N ALA A 179 -0.61 -13.51 8.55
CA ALA A 179 -1.01 -13.11 9.90
C ALA A 179 -0.77 -11.61 10.22
N ALA A 180 -0.76 -10.71 9.23
CA ALA A 180 -0.75 -9.28 9.47
C ALA A 180 -2.01 -8.88 10.27
N GLY A 181 -1.82 -8.55 11.55
CA GLY A 181 -2.87 -8.26 12.53
C GLY A 181 -2.88 -6.82 13.03
N GLY A 182 -2.16 -5.90 12.37
CA GLY A 182 -2.10 -4.50 12.79
C GLY A 182 -3.43 -3.75 12.66
N ALA A 183 -4.39 -4.26 11.87
CA ALA A 183 -5.74 -3.71 11.75
C ALA A 183 -6.79 -4.73 12.21
N GLY A 184 -7.85 -4.26 12.86
CA GLY A 184 -9.01 -5.11 13.20
C GLY A 184 -9.85 -5.53 11.99
N ARG A 185 -9.79 -4.75 10.91
CA ARG A 185 -10.53 -5.00 9.66
C ARG A 185 -9.74 -4.52 8.46
N TYR A 186 -9.68 -5.34 7.41
CA TYR A 186 -9.04 -5.01 6.13
C TYR A 186 -10.10 -5.00 5.03
N VAL A 187 -10.09 -3.94 4.23
CA VAL A 187 -11.10 -3.70 3.19
C VAL A 187 -10.40 -3.34 1.89
N ASN A 188 -10.69 -4.07 0.81
CA ASN A 188 -10.09 -3.84 -0.50
C ASN A 188 -11.07 -3.10 -1.41
N PHE A 189 -10.72 -1.91 -1.86
CA PHE A 189 -11.43 -1.17 -2.89
C PHE A 189 -10.64 -1.35 -4.18
N TYR A 190 -11.12 -2.23 -5.06
CA TYR A 190 -10.39 -2.66 -6.25
C TYR A 190 -11.09 -2.22 -7.53
N ASN A 191 -10.34 -2.14 -8.62
CA ASN A 191 -10.85 -1.93 -9.97
C ASN A 191 -10.08 -2.85 -10.91
N VAL A 192 -10.73 -3.89 -11.43
CA VAL A 192 -10.07 -4.89 -12.30
C VAL A 192 -9.56 -4.28 -13.61
N ASP A 193 -10.14 -3.16 -14.05
CA ASP A 193 -9.76 -2.48 -15.28
C ASP A 193 -8.81 -1.30 -15.04
N ASP A 194 -8.27 -1.15 -13.82
CA ASP A 194 -7.44 0.00 -13.45
C ASP A 194 -6.21 0.15 -14.37
N LEU A 195 -6.16 1.25 -15.14
CA LEU A 195 -5.08 1.47 -16.10
C LEU A 195 -3.70 1.52 -15.45
N ALA A 196 -3.57 2.16 -14.28
CA ALA A 196 -2.26 2.31 -13.65
C ALA A 196 -1.79 0.96 -13.10
N LEU A 197 -2.69 0.14 -12.57
CA LEU A 197 -2.37 -1.22 -12.16
C LEU A 197 -2.18 -2.18 -13.35
N ASN A 198 -2.73 -1.85 -14.52
CA ASN A 198 -2.39 -2.51 -15.77
C ASN A 198 -0.96 -2.17 -16.23
N LEU A 199 -0.53 -0.92 -16.07
CA LEU A 199 0.85 -0.48 -16.34
C LEU A 199 1.86 -0.93 -15.27
N TRP A 200 1.38 -1.23 -14.06
CA TRP A 200 2.17 -1.85 -13.00
C TRP A 200 2.67 -3.25 -13.39
N LYS A 201 1.85 -4.05 -14.10
CA LYS A 201 2.20 -5.43 -14.49
C LYS A 201 3.52 -5.52 -15.28
N PRO A 202 3.72 -4.80 -16.40
CA PRO A 202 5.00 -4.82 -17.11
C PRO A 202 6.20 -4.44 -16.24
N ASN A 203 6.04 -3.50 -15.29
CA ASN A 203 7.14 -3.16 -14.39
C ASN A 203 7.50 -4.33 -13.45
N GLN A 204 6.54 -5.17 -13.07
CA GLN A 204 6.82 -6.38 -12.28
C GLN A 204 7.33 -7.54 -13.12
N ASP A 205 6.96 -7.59 -14.41
CA ASP A 205 7.39 -8.61 -15.37
C ASP A 205 8.84 -8.44 -15.80
N LEU A 206 9.31 -7.20 -15.85
CA LEU A 206 10.68 -6.88 -16.24
C LEU A 206 11.67 -6.96 -15.08
N LYS A 207 11.26 -7.53 -13.93
CA LYS A 207 12.17 -7.86 -12.84
C LYS A 207 12.83 -9.22 -13.13
N PRO A 208 14.12 -9.44 -12.82
CA PRO A 208 15.05 -8.49 -12.21
C PRO A 208 15.41 -7.29 -13.10
N ASP A 209 15.48 -6.12 -12.47
CA ASP A 209 15.88 -4.86 -13.10
C ASP A 209 17.34 -4.89 -13.61
N THR A 210 17.69 -3.95 -14.48
CA THR A 210 19.08 -3.77 -14.92
C THR A 210 20.04 -3.63 -13.73
N GLY A 211 21.04 -4.50 -13.66
CA GLY A 211 22.01 -4.55 -12.57
C GLY A 211 21.61 -5.45 -11.40
N TYR A 212 20.43 -6.08 -11.46
CA TYR A 212 19.99 -7.14 -10.56
C TYR A 212 19.93 -8.47 -11.31
N PHE A 213 20.22 -9.56 -10.60
CA PHE A 213 20.30 -10.89 -11.20
C PHE A 213 19.69 -11.93 -10.26
N PHE A 214 19.11 -12.96 -10.87
CA PHE A 214 18.66 -14.15 -10.19
C PHE A 214 19.22 -15.38 -10.92
N TYR A 215 19.66 -16.36 -10.15
CA TYR A 215 20.01 -17.67 -10.68
C TYR A 215 19.73 -18.75 -9.65
N LEU A 216 19.40 -19.94 -10.18
CA LEU A 216 19.33 -21.17 -9.42
C LEU A 216 20.72 -21.82 -9.48
N CYS A 217 21.38 -21.89 -8.34
CA CYS A 217 22.68 -22.52 -8.23
C CYS A 217 22.60 -23.69 -7.26
N CYS A 218 23.08 -24.83 -7.74
CA CYS A 218 23.33 -25.99 -6.91
C CYS A 218 24.37 -25.63 -5.84
N GLY A 219 23.91 -25.40 -4.61
CA GLY A 219 24.79 -25.31 -3.44
C GLY A 219 24.85 -23.97 -2.67
N SER A 220 24.07 -22.94 -2.99
CA SER A 220 24.00 -21.71 -2.17
C SER A 220 22.59 -21.35 -1.71
N GLY A 221 22.48 -20.99 -0.42
CA GLY A 221 21.23 -20.66 0.27
C GLY A 221 20.40 -21.90 0.63
N ALA A 222 19.50 -21.76 1.62
CA ALA A 222 18.65 -22.84 2.11
C ALA A 222 17.75 -23.50 1.03
N ASN A 223 17.59 -22.86 -0.15
CA ASN A 223 16.74 -23.30 -1.26
C ASN A 223 17.43 -23.30 -2.64
N GLY A 224 18.76 -23.09 -2.73
CA GLY A 224 19.46 -23.03 -4.03
C GLY A 224 19.22 -21.76 -4.86
N GLU A 225 18.64 -20.74 -4.24
CA GLU A 225 18.31 -19.46 -4.88
C GLU A 225 19.37 -18.43 -4.53
N THR A 226 19.86 -17.70 -5.54
CA THR A 226 20.77 -16.58 -5.29
C THR A 226 20.33 -15.35 -6.08
N PHE A 227 20.25 -14.25 -5.34
CA PHE A 227 19.95 -12.93 -5.85
C PHE A 227 21.20 -12.06 -5.74
N GLN A 228 21.51 -11.29 -6.77
CA GLN A 228 22.67 -10.42 -6.76
C GLN A 228 22.37 -9.02 -7.27
N LYS A 229 23.19 -8.06 -6.86
CA LYS A 229 23.27 -6.73 -7.45
C LYS A 229 24.69 -6.36 -7.85
N GLY A 230 24.80 -5.61 -8.94
CA GLY A 230 26.06 -5.14 -9.50
C GLY A 230 26.68 -6.14 -10.48
N SER A 231 27.29 -5.61 -11.55
CA SER A 231 27.90 -6.41 -12.62
C SER A 231 29.37 -6.75 -12.39
N THR A 232 30.07 -6.00 -11.53
CA THR A 232 31.49 -6.19 -11.23
C THR A 232 31.65 -6.27 -9.71
N GLY A 233 32.06 -7.43 -9.20
CA GLY A 233 32.04 -7.72 -7.76
C GLY A 233 30.61 -7.80 -7.23
N PRO A 234 29.80 -8.78 -7.69
CA PRO A 234 28.39 -8.84 -7.36
C PRO A 234 28.19 -9.03 -5.85
N PHE A 235 27.25 -8.25 -5.30
CA PHE A 235 26.83 -8.36 -3.92
C PHE A 235 25.59 -9.25 -3.84
N GLU A 236 25.66 -10.30 -3.02
CA GLU A 236 24.53 -11.20 -2.79
C GLU A 236 23.47 -10.51 -1.91
N LEU A 237 22.22 -10.57 -2.35
CA LEU A 237 21.05 -10.09 -1.62
C LEU A 237 20.36 -11.27 -0.95
N VAL A 238 20.14 -11.17 0.37
CA VAL A 238 19.61 -12.27 1.16
C VAL A 238 18.35 -11.87 1.91
N PHE A 239 17.39 -12.77 1.97
CA PHE A 239 16.29 -12.60 2.90
C PHE A 239 16.72 -12.99 4.34
N PRO A 240 16.12 -12.38 5.38
CA PRO A 240 15.16 -11.28 5.31
C PRO A 240 15.83 -9.89 5.21
N ALA A 241 17.16 -9.80 5.25
CA ALA A 241 17.89 -8.54 5.35
C ALA A 241 17.60 -7.57 4.18
N ASP A 242 17.54 -8.10 2.96
CA ASP A 242 17.39 -7.33 1.73
C ASP A 242 15.98 -7.40 1.14
N THR A 243 15.00 -7.84 1.93
CA THR A 243 13.60 -8.07 1.48
C THR A 243 13.04 -6.91 0.64
N PHE A 244 13.25 -5.67 1.09
CA PHE A 244 12.69 -4.51 0.40
C PHE A 244 13.38 -4.23 -0.92
N GLU A 245 14.69 -4.46 -1.00
CA GLU A 245 15.44 -4.31 -2.25
C GLU A 245 15.05 -5.43 -3.22
N LEU A 246 14.96 -6.66 -2.73
CA LEU A 246 14.51 -7.82 -3.50
C LEU A 246 13.10 -7.62 -4.07
N PHE A 247 12.12 -7.20 -3.26
CA PHE A 247 10.77 -6.90 -3.76
C PHE A 247 10.74 -5.73 -4.73
N SER A 248 11.59 -4.72 -4.57
CA SER A 248 11.54 -3.53 -5.42
C SER A 248 12.19 -3.72 -6.78
N TYR A 249 13.24 -4.54 -6.88
CA TYR A 249 14.06 -4.61 -8.10
C TYR A 249 14.27 -6.01 -8.65
N CYS A 250 14.02 -7.08 -7.88
CA CYS A 250 14.49 -8.41 -8.26
C CYS A 250 13.37 -9.44 -8.41
N VAL A 251 12.45 -9.49 -7.45
CA VAL A 251 11.40 -10.51 -7.40
C VAL A 251 10.20 -10.11 -8.24
N GLU A 252 9.81 -10.98 -9.16
CA GLU A 252 8.61 -10.83 -9.98
C GLU A 252 7.32 -11.06 -9.17
N ALA A 253 6.33 -10.20 -9.37
CA ALA A 253 5.00 -10.41 -8.81
C ALA A 253 4.17 -11.34 -9.72
N ARG A 254 3.97 -12.60 -9.31
CA ARG A 254 3.24 -13.61 -10.10
C ARG A 254 1.70 -13.55 -9.98
N CYS A 255 1.14 -12.43 -9.56
CA CYS A 255 -0.30 -12.14 -9.45
C CYS A 255 -0.63 -10.73 -9.91
N PHE A 256 -1.90 -10.35 -9.87
CA PHE A 256 -2.32 -8.97 -10.08
C PHE A 256 -2.04 -8.12 -8.83
N ALA A 257 -2.07 -6.80 -8.99
CA ALA A 257 -2.02 -5.90 -7.85
C ALA A 257 -3.29 -6.08 -7.00
N LEU A 258 -3.19 -5.97 -5.68
CA LEU A 258 -4.29 -6.02 -4.72
C LEU A 258 -5.47 -5.14 -5.17
N GLY A 259 -5.17 -3.94 -5.65
CA GLY A 259 -6.15 -2.99 -6.15
C GLY A 259 -6.80 -3.32 -7.49
N ALA A 260 -6.37 -4.37 -8.17
CA ALA A 260 -6.93 -4.85 -9.44
C ALA A 260 -7.36 -6.33 -9.34
N GLN A 261 -7.33 -6.91 -8.13
CA GLN A 261 -7.62 -8.31 -7.92
C GLN A 261 -8.87 -8.47 -7.04
N PRO A 262 -9.95 -9.10 -7.55
CA PRO A 262 -11.11 -9.45 -6.74
C PRO A 262 -10.79 -10.64 -5.84
N ASN A 263 -11.60 -10.83 -4.80
CA ASN A 263 -11.61 -12.03 -3.97
C ASN A 263 -10.26 -12.37 -3.29
N VAL A 264 -9.41 -11.38 -3.02
CA VAL A 264 -8.17 -11.56 -2.26
C VAL A 264 -8.49 -11.93 -0.81
N GLY A 265 -8.03 -13.09 -0.35
CA GLY A 265 -8.22 -13.57 1.02
C GLY A 265 -7.19 -13.04 2.03
N GLY A 266 -6.70 -13.94 2.88
CA GLY A 266 -5.78 -13.64 3.98
C GLY A 266 -6.40 -12.69 5.00
N SER A 267 -5.74 -11.55 5.22
CA SER A 267 -6.28 -10.50 6.10
C SER A 267 -7.55 -9.84 5.55
N PHE A 268 -7.77 -9.87 4.23
CA PHE A 268 -8.94 -9.26 3.59
C PHE A 268 -10.12 -10.23 3.60
N LEU A 269 -11.26 -9.75 4.12
CA LEU A 269 -12.49 -10.50 4.06
C LEU A 269 -13.09 -10.35 2.65
N VAL A 270 -13.34 -11.47 1.96
CA VAL A 270 -13.83 -11.49 0.57
C VAL A 270 -15.17 -10.74 0.43
N ASN A 271 -16.07 -10.88 1.41
CA ASN A 271 -17.36 -10.18 1.45
C ASN A 271 -17.24 -8.68 1.79
N GLU A 272 -16.05 -8.19 2.13
CA GLU A 272 -15.81 -6.78 2.45
C GLU A 272 -15.21 -5.99 1.29
N GLN A 273 -14.87 -6.64 0.18
CA GLN A 273 -14.24 -5.99 -0.96
C GLN A 273 -15.26 -5.23 -1.82
N ILE A 274 -14.84 -4.10 -2.36
CA ILE A 274 -15.68 -3.20 -3.17
C ILE A 274 -15.12 -3.14 -4.58
N ASP A 275 -15.92 -3.59 -5.56
CA ASP A 275 -15.64 -3.42 -6.99
C ASP A 275 -15.95 -1.98 -7.40
N LEU A 276 -14.91 -1.18 -7.64
CA LEU A 276 -15.01 0.20 -8.10
C LEU A 276 -15.32 0.32 -9.60
N ARG A 277 -15.15 -0.75 -10.38
CA ARG A 277 -15.57 -0.78 -11.80
C ARG A 277 -17.09 -0.81 -11.90
N ALA A 278 -17.74 -1.59 -11.05
CA ALA A 278 -19.17 -1.81 -11.08
C ALA A 278 -19.98 -0.56 -10.66
N PRO A 279 -21.27 -0.47 -11.07
CA PRO A 279 -22.20 0.48 -10.48
C PRO A 279 -22.26 0.32 -8.95
N PRO A 280 -22.39 1.41 -8.19
CA PRO A 280 -22.58 2.79 -8.66
C PRO A 280 -21.27 3.59 -8.76
N TYR A 281 -20.10 2.94 -8.69
CA TYR A 281 -18.83 3.65 -8.58
C TYR A 281 -18.23 4.01 -9.94
N GLU A 282 -18.27 3.10 -10.91
CA GLU A 282 -17.89 3.37 -12.31
C GLU A 282 -16.56 4.15 -12.44
N PHE A 283 -15.49 3.59 -11.87
CA PHE A 283 -14.16 4.17 -11.98
C PHE A 283 -13.59 4.03 -13.40
N GLY A 284 -14.03 3.00 -14.12
CA GLY A 284 -13.68 2.75 -15.51
C GLY A 284 -12.20 2.40 -15.71
N ALA A 285 -11.84 2.19 -16.97
CA ALA A 285 -10.50 1.74 -17.37
C ALA A 285 -9.53 2.88 -17.73
N ALA A 286 -9.95 4.14 -17.63
CA ALA A 286 -9.11 5.28 -17.99
C ALA A 286 -8.07 5.60 -16.90
N HIS A 287 -6.98 6.28 -17.26
CA HIS A 287 -5.95 6.73 -16.30
C HIS A 287 -6.54 7.52 -15.12
N LYS A 288 -7.56 8.35 -15.39
CA LYS A 288 -8.28 9.13 -14.36
C LYS A 288 -8.97 8.22 -13.33
N GLY A 289 -9.35 7.00 -13.70
CA GLY A 289 -9.98 6.00 -12.85
C GLY A 289 -9.11 5.66 -11.64
N HIS A 290 -7.80 5.45 -11.82
CA HIS A 290 -6.89 5.05 -10.74
C HIS A 290 -6.89 6.00 -9.53
N SER A 291 -7.07 7.30 -9.76
CA SER A 291 -7.13 8.31 -8.69
C SER A 291 -8.46 9.08 -8.73
N GLY A 292 -9.52 8.44 -9.24
CA GLY A 292 -10.81 9.06 -9.47
C GLY A 292 -11.44 9.64 -8.21
N GLN A 293 -11.19 9.01 -7.06
CA GLN A 293 -11.60 9.49 -5.74
C GLN A 293 -11.03 10.86 -5.37
N PHE A 294 -9.88 11.26 -5.92
CA PHE A 294 -9.29 12.59 -5.73
C PHE A 294 -9.51 13.50 -6.94
N ARG A 295 -9.44 12.96 -8.16
CA ARG A 295 -9.41 13.74 -9.42
C ARG A 295 -10.78 13.96 -10.08
N SER A 296 -11.83 13.27 -9.64
CA SER A 296 -13.20 13.49 -10.13
C SER A 296 -13.95 14.52 -9.28
N THR A 297 -15.17 14.91 -9.66
CA THR A 297 -16.03 15.77 -8.84
C THR A 297 -16.58 15.02 -7.63
N ASN A 298 -16.97 15.76 -6.58
CA ASN A 298 -17.63 15.16 -5.42
C ASN A 298 -18.95 14.49 -5.83
N MET A 299 -19.75 15.10 -6.71
CA MET A 299 -21.01 14.55 -7.20
C MET A 299 -20.86 13.17 -7.88
N LYS A 300 -19.73 12.92 -8.55
CA LYS A 300 -19.44 11.60 -9.16
C LYS A 300 -18.82 10.59 -8.18
N ARG A 301 -18.37 11.04 -7.00
CA ARG A 301 -17.62 10.20 -6.04
C ARG A 301 -18.20 10.19 -4.63
N TYR A 302 -19.34 10.81 -4.38
CA TYR A 302 -19.93 10.86 -3.04
C TYR A 302 -20.24 9.44 -2.52
N LEU A 303 -20.74 8.54 -3.37
CA LEU A 303 -20.99 7.14 -2.99
C LEU A 303 -19.71 6.38 -2.62
N PHE A 304 -18.58 6.67 -3.28
CA PHE A 304 -17.29 6.12 -2.89
C PHE A 304 -16.93 6.56 -1.46
N TRP A 305 -17.00 7.86 -1.16
CA TRP A 305 -16.63 8.39 0.15
C TRP A 305 -17.60 7.96 1.25
N ARG A 306 -18.90 7.85 0.94
CA ARG A 306 -19.91 7.28 1.84
C ARG A 306 -19.58 5.82 2.15
N LYS A 307 -19.27 5.01 1.13
CA LYS A 307 -18.87 3.62 1.33
C LYS A 307 -17.56 3.50 2.12
N THR A 308 -16.62 4.44 1.95
CA THR A 308 -15.40 4.50 2.77
C THR A 308 -15.75 4.68 4.26
N LEU A 309 -16.66 5.60 4.60
CA LEU A 309 -17.10 5.82 5.99
C LEU A 309 -17.85 4.61 6.57
N GLU A 310 -18.76 4.02 5.81
CA GLU A 310 -19.47 2.79 6.19
C GLU A 310 -18.49 1.65 6.50
N LYS A 311 -17.52 1.42 5.62
CA LYS A 311 -16.52 0.36 5.82
C LYS A 311 -15.55 0.63 6.96
N MET A 312 -15.36 1.91 7.31
CA MET A 312 -14.62 2.34 8.50
C MET A 312 -15.47 2.35 9.78
N GLN A 313 -16.76 1.96 9.70
CA GLN A 313 -17.73 1.99 10.79
C GLN A 313 -17.80 3.38 11.44
N LEU A 314 -18.00 4.39 10.60
CA LEU A 314 -18.19 5.78 10.98
C LEU A 314 -19.57 6.32 10.59
N GLN A 315 -20.35 5.50 9.88
CA GLN A 315 -21.73 5.72 9.43
C GLN A 315 -22.44 4.38 9.28
#